data_AF-A0A267MKU5-F1
#
_entry.id   AF-A0A267MKU5-F1
#
_cell.length_a   1.000
_cell.length_b   1.000
_cell.length_c   1.000
_cell.angle_alpha   90.00
_cell.angle_beta   90.00
_cell.angle_gamma   90.00
#
_symmetry.space_group_name_H-M   'P 1'
#
loop_
_entity.id
_entity.type
_entity.pdbx_description
1 polymer ?
#
loop_
_entity_poly.entity_id
_entity_poly.type
_entity_poly.pdbx_seq_one_letter_code
_entity_poly.pdbx_strand_id
1 'polypeptide(L)'
;MNFTLSEVKDMPSDVFLRLTDEKKNRIIESAKEEFNSKGFEKATVVRICELAGIPRITFYSYFDSLDDIYNYIYNNQSSECSRVFNDNNIVSGIRDSQFDMETFLEFEAYYLKMVASKYGLKKLYNTINNKPIEERLILNLLISLFTQYELGIMSRTALIYEFNSFIKQLNT
;
A
#
# COMPACT_ATOMS: atom_id res chain seq x y z
N MET A 1 -15.37 31.35 -25.44
CA MET A 1 -14.11 30.59 -25.42
C MET A 1 -14.40 29.34 -24.60
N ASN A 2 -14.72 28.23 -25.26
CA ASN A 2 -15.08 26.98 -24.58
C ASN A 2 -13.79 26.27 -24.19
N PHE A 3 -13.47 26.25 -22.89
CA PHE A 3 -12.49 25.32 -22.38
C PHE A 3 -13.13 23.94 -22.38
N THR A 4 -12.70 23.09 -23.31
CA THR A 4 -12.98 21.65 -23.26
C THR A 4 -12.45 21.15 -21.92
N LEU A 5 -13.33 20.58 -21.09
CA LEU A 5 -12.94 19.67 -20.02
C LEU A 5 -12.05 18.62 -20.69
N SER A 6 -10.74 18.69 -20.46
CA SER A 6 -9.83 17.62 -20.84
C SER A 6 -10.38 16.36 -20.18
N GLU A 7 -10.70 15.35 -21.00
CA GLU A 7 -11.15 14.04 -20.54
C GLU A 7 -10.24 13.59 -19.40
N VAL A 8 -10.80 13.46 -18.19
CA VAL A 8 -10.07 12.86 -17.08
C VAL A 8 -9.82 11.42 -17.49
N LYS A 9 -8.58 11.13 -17.88
CA LYS A 9 -8.17 9.80 -18.30
C LYS A 9 -8.12 8.93 -17.04
N ASP A 10 -8.88 7.84 -17.04
CA ASP A 10 -8.81 6.88 -15.93
C ASP A 10 -7.40 6.30 -15.82
N MET A 11 -6.88 6.26 -14.59
CA MET A 11 -5.53 5.79 -14.29
C MET A 11 -5.58 4.53 -13.41
N PRO A 12 -4.82 3.47 -13.75
CA PRO A 12 -3.94 3.37 -14.92
C PRO A 12 -4.72 3.28 -16.24
N SER A 13 -4.06 3.64 -17.35
CA SER A 13 -4.67 3.52 -18.67
C SER A 13 -5.02 2.06 -19.07
N ASP A 14 -5.96 1.89 -19.99
CA ASP A 14 -6.25 0.61 -20.64
C ASP A 14 -5.02 -0.05 -21.28
N VAL A 15 -4.08 0.75 -21.77
CA VAL A 15 -2.85 0.24 -22.37
C VAL A 15 -2.03 -0.52 -21.33
N PHE A 16 -1.90 0.06 -20.13
CA PHE A 16 -1.23 -0.59 -19.01
C PHE A 16 -1.98 -1.86 -18.58
N LEU A 17 -3.31 -1.81 -18.49
CA LEU A 17 -4.14 -2.95 -18.08
C LEU A 17 -4.06 -4.14 -19.05
N ARG A 18 -3.77 -3.90 -20.33
CA ARG A 18 -3.56 -4.96 -21.34
C ARG A 18 -2.14 -5.53 -21.41
N LEU A 19 -1.19 -5.00 -20.63
CA LEU A 19 0.16 -5.56 -20.57
C LEU A 19 0.16 -6.97 -19.97
N THR A 20 1.17 -7.77 -20.33
CA THR A 20 1.46 -9.03 -19.67
C THR A 20 1.81 -8.80 -18.21
N ASP A 21 1.54 -9.77 -17.33
CA ASP A 21 1.82 -9.65 -15.90
C ASP A 21 3.30 -9.41 -15.63
N GLU A 22 4.20 -10.03 -16.41
CA GLU A 22 5.64 -9.77 -16.34
C GLU A 22 5.98 -8.28 -16.56
N LYS A 23 5.39 -7.64 -17.57
CA LYS A 23 5.65 -6.22 -17.87
C LYS A 23 5.03 -5.31 -16.82
N LYS A 24 3.81 -5.61 -16.35
CA LYS A 24 3.17 -4.88 -15.26
C LYS A 24 4.05 -4.95 -14.02
N ASN A 25 4.41 -6.16 -13.60
CA ASN A 25 5.22 -6.42 -12.41
C ASN A 25 6.55 -5.69 -12.49
N ARG A 26 7.26 -5.73 -13.63
CA ARG A 26 8.53 -4.99 -13.77
C ARG A 26 8.37 -3.49 -13.52
N ILE A 27 7.33 -2.86 -14.06
CA ILE A 27 7.06 -1.42 -13.87
C ILE A 27 6.69 -1.13 -12.42
N ILE A 28 5.85 -1.98 -11.84
CA ILE A 28 5.42 -1.85 -10.45
C ILE A 28 6.61 -2.02 -9.50
N GLU A 29 7.37 -3.10 -9.60
CA GLU A 29 8.55 -3.35 -8.74
C GLU A 29 9.60 -2.23 -8.87
N SER A 30 9.79 -1.66 -10.06
CA SER A 30 10.69 -0.51 -10.25
C SER A 30 10.19 0.76 -9.54
N ALA A 31 8.88 1.01 -9.57
CA ALA A 31 8.29 2.13 -8.85
C ALA A 31 8.34 1.93 -7.33
N LYS A 32 8.04 0.71 -6.88
CA LYS A 32 8.18 0.26 -5.50
C LYS A 32 9.60 0.51 -4.96
N GLU A 33 10.62 0.15 -5.73
CA GLU A 33 12.03 0.37 -5.38
C GLU A 33 12.38 1.86 -5.24
N GLU A 34 11.96 2.70 -6.19
CA GLU A 34 12.20 4.14 -6.13
C GLU A 34 11.49 4.79 -4.92
N PHE A 35 10.23 4.43 -4.66
CA PHE A 35 9.48 4.96 -3.51
C PHE A 35 10.10 4.54 -2.17
N ASN A 36 10.52 3.28 -2.03
CA ASN A 36 11.14 2.80 -0.80
C ASN A 36 12.51 3.40 -0.54
N SER A 37 13.29 3.68 -1.58
CA SER A 37 14.66 4.18 -1.42
C SER A 37 14.72 5.68 -1.09
N LYS A 38 13.79 6.50 -1.60
CA LYS A 38 13.87 7.97 -1.47
C LYS A 38 12.63 8.61 -0.84
N GLY A 39 11.55 7.87 -0.65
CA GLY A 39 10.24 8.41 -0.32
C GLY A 39 9.56 9.06 -1.53
N PHE A 40 8.24 9.24 -1.43
CA PHE A 40 7.43 9.81 -2.51
C PHE A 40 7.92 11.19 -2.97
N GLU A 41 8.27 12.07 -2.04
CA GLU A 41 8.60 13.48 -2.33
C GLU A 41 9.88 13.64 -3.16
N LYS A 42 10.77 12.64 -3.14
CA LYS A 42 12.04 12.63 -3.87
C LYS A 42 12.08 11.63 -5.02
N ALA A 43 11.03 10.83 -5.18
CA ALA A 43 10.92 9.85 -6.25
C ALA A 43 10.73 10.54 -7.61
N THR A 44 11.24 9.92 -8.68
CA THR A 44 11.15 10.50 -10.03
C THR A 44 10.72 9.48 -11.08
N VAL A 45 9.86 9.91 -12.01
CA VAL A 45 9.46 9.09 -13.19
C VAL A 45 10.68 8.64 -13.99
N VAL A 46 11.71 9.48 -14.10
CA VAL A 46 12.95 9.18 -14.81
C VAL A 46 13.62 7.94 -14.21
N ARG A 47 13.80 7.91 -12.89
CA ARG A 47 14.44 6.77 -12.23
C ARG A 47 13.60 5.48 -12.31
N ILE A 48 12.27 5.60 -12.22
CA ILE A 48 11.38 4.45 -12.42
C ILE A 48 11.54 3.88 -13.84
N CYS A 49 11.62 4.74 -14.85
CA CYS A 49 11.81 4.33 -16.24
C CYS A 49 13.17 3.65 -16.45
N GLU A 50 14.24 4.18 -15.84
CA GLU A 50 15.59 3.59 -15.86
C GLU A 50 15.59 2.18 -15.25
N LEU A 51 15.01 2.02 -14.05
CA LEU A 51 14.91 0.73 -13.36
C LEU A 51 14.06 -0.28 -14.15
N ALA A 52 12.92 0.18 -14.70
CA ALA A 52 12.00 -0.69 -15.45
C ALA A 52 12.49 -1.02 -16.88
N GLY A 53 13.56 -0.38 -17.35
CA GLY A 53 14.06 -0.51 -18.72
C GLY A 53 13.05 -0.07 -19.77
N ILE A 54 12.31 1.03 -19.52
CA ILE A 54 11.32 1.59 -20.45
C ILE A 54 11.64 3.05 -20.82
N PRO A 55 11.30 3.50 -22.04
CA PRO A 55 11.36 4.92 -22.37
C PRO A 55 10.39 5.76 -21.51
N ARG A 56 10.76 7.00 -21.20
CA ARG A 56 9.89 7.92 -20.44
C ARG A 56 8.52 8.16 -21.10
N ILE A 57 8.47 8.21 -22.44
CA ILE A 57 7.21 8.32 -23.20
C ILE A 57 6.29 7.13 -22.92
N THR A 58 6.86 5.93 -22.74
CA THR A 58 6.12 4.72 -22.41
C THR A 58 5.51 4.76 -21.01
N PHE A 59 6.15 5.45 -20.05
CA PHE A 59 5.50 5.69 -18.76
C PHE A 59 4.23 6.53 -18.92
N TYR A 60 4.30 7.61 -19.69
CA TYR A 60 3.17 8.52 -19.89
C TYR A 60 2.05 7.96 -20.78
N SER A 61 2.29 6.85 -21.49
CA SER A 61 1.18 6.10 -22.09
C SER A 61 0.39 5.31 -21.04
N TYR A 62 0.99 5.00 -19.88
CA TYR A 62 0.42 4.20 -18.80
C TYR A 62 -0.17 5.02 -17.65
N PHE A 63 0.59 6.01 -17.18
CA PHE A 63 0.32 6.85 -16.01
C PHE A 63 0.62 8.31 -16.34
N ASP A 64 -0.28 9.23 -16.02
CA ASP A 64 -0.07 10.65 -16.34
C ASP A 64 0.89 11.33 -15.34
N SER A 65 1.00 10.77 -14.14
CA SER A 65 1.80 11.31 -13.04
C SER A 65 2.43 10.24 -12.17
N LEU A 66 3.33 10.69 -11.28
CA LEU A 66 3.90 9.86 -10.23
C LEU A 66 2.85 9.46 -9.19
N ASP A 67 1.87 10.35 -8.93
CA ASP A 67 0.75 10.09 -8.03
C ASP A 67 -0.08 8.90 -8.53
N ASP A 68 -0.29 8.77 -9.84
CA ASP A 68 -1.13 7.71 -10.43
C ASP A 68 -0.57 6.32 -10.18
N ILE A 69 0.72 6.11 -10.44
CA ILE A 69 1.36 4.82 -10.19
C ILE A 69 1.48 4.53 -8.69
N TYR A 70 1.74 5.55 -7.87
CA TYR A 70 1.71 5.40 -6.41
C TYR A 70 0.32 4.98 -5.94
N ASN A 71 -0.72 5.62 -6.44
CA ASN A 71 -2.10 5.35 -6.09
C ASN A 71 -2.51 3.94 -6.53
N TYR A 72 -2.12 3.52 -7.72
CA TYR A 72 -2.35 2.16 -8.21
C TYR A 72 -1.69 1.12 -7.30
N ILE A 73 -0.42 1.31 -6.92
CA ILE A 73 0.30 0.41 -6.02
C ILE A 73 -0.35 0.39 -4.63
N TYR A 74 -0.63 1.57 -4.07
CA TYR A 74 -1.27 1.71 -2.76
C TYR A 74 -2.63 1.04 -2.72
N ASN A 75 -3.48 1.25 -3.74
CA ASN A 75 -4.83 0.71 -3.77
C ASN A 75 -4.81 -0.81 -3.95
N ASN A 76 -3.93 -1.36 -4.80
CA ASN A 76 -3.78 -2.81 -4.92
C ASN A 76 -3.39 -3.43 -3.58
N GLN A 77 -2.43 -2.84 -2.86
CA GLN A 77 -2.05 -3.36 -1.54
C GLN A 77 -3.12 -3.17 -0.47
N SER A 78 -3.82 -2.04 -0.51
CA SER A 78 -4.97 -1.81 0.35
C SER A 78 -6.06 -2.84 0.08
N SER A 79 -6.32 -3.23 -1.17
CA SER A 79 -7.32 -4.26 -1.48
C SER A 79 -6.89 -5.65 -1.02
N GLU A 80 -5.61 -6.01 -1.12
CA GLU A 80 -5.13 -7.28 -0.55
C GLU A 80 -5.23 -7.27 0.99
N CYS A 81 -4.89 -6.15 1.64
CA CYS A 81 -5.11 -5.99 3.08
C CYS A 81 -6.60 -6.06 3.44
N SER A 82 -7.48 -5.47 2.63
CA SER A 82 -8.92 -5.46 2.95
C SER A 82 -9.57 -6.82 2.72
N ARG A 83 -9.06 -7.64 1.78
CA ARG A 83 -9.40 -9.08 1.68
C ARG A 83 -9.01 -9.85 2.93
N VAL A 84 -7.84 -9.55 3.49
CA VAL A 84 -7.35 -10.14 4.72
C VAL A 84 -8.19 -9.71 5.93
N PHE A 85 -8.68 -8.45 5.93
CA PHE A 85 -9.44 -7.88 7.05
C PHE A 85 -10.97 -7.90 6.91
N ASN A 86 -11.53 -8.44 5.82
CA ASN A 86 -12.98 -8.41 5.50
C ASN A 86 -13.57 -6.98 5.48
N ASP A 87 -13.88 -6.48 4.28
CA ASP A 87 -14.34 -5.11 3.99
C ASP A 87 -15.49 -4.60 4.88
N ASN A 88 -16.28 -5.51 5.48
CA ASN A 88 -17.42 -5.16 6.31
C ASN A 88 -17.09 -4.93 7.79
N ASN A 89 -16.01 -5.52 8.31
CA ASN A 89 -15.59 -5.38 9.70
C ASN A 89 -14.20 -6.02 9.92
N ILE A 90 -13.19 -5.17 10.20
CA ILE A 90 -11.82 -5.60 10.49
C ILE A 90 -11.76 -6.62 11.63
N VAL A 91 -12.57 -6.45 12.68
CA VAL A 91 -12.65 -7.40 13.81
C VAL A 91 -13.10 -8.78 13.33
N SER A 92 -14.08 -8.84 12.42
CA SER A 92 -14.56 -10.10 11.87
C SER A 92 -13.53 -10.77 10.96
N GLY A 93 -12.82 -10.00 10.13
CA GLY A 93 -11.76 -10.54 9.28
C GLY A 93 -10.61 -11.08 10.11
N ILE A 94 -10.19 -10.39 11.17
CA ILE A 94 -9.16 -10.92 12.06
C ILE A 94 -9.66 -12.15 12.85
N ARG A 95 -10.95 -12.21 13.18
CA ARG A 95 -11.56 -13.34 13.88
C ARG A 95 -11.67 -14.60 13.02
N ASP A 96 -12.08 -14.46 11.76
CA ASP A 96 -12.38 -15.59 10.87
C ASP A 96 -11.17 -16.05 10.05
N SER A 97 -10.11 -15.24 10.00
CA SER A 97 -8.90 -15.59 9.29
C SER A 97 -8.07 -16.61 10.08
N GLN A 98 -7.75 -17.73 9.43
CA GLN A 98 -6.50 -18.45 9.71
C GLN A 98 -5.35 -17.54 9.27
N PHE A 99 -5.15 -16.44 9.99
CA PHE A 99 -4.27 -15.36 9.58
C PHE A 99 -2.83 -15.87 9.57
N ASP A 100 -2.26 -16.01 8.37
CA ASP A 100 -0.85 -16.23 8.25
C ASP A 100 -0.11 -14.90 8.49
N MET A 101 0.33 -14.73 9.73
CA MET A 101 1.16 -13.59 10.13
C MET A 101 2.41 -13.45 9.28
N GLU A 102 2.91 -14.53 8.67
CA GLU A 102 4.08 -14.51 7.79
C GLU A 102 3.75 -13.75 6.49
N THR A 103 2.68 -14.13 5.81
CA THR A 103 2.16 -13.40 4.64
C THR A 103 1.86 -11.94 4.98
N PHE A 104 1.27 -11.65 6.14
CA PHE A 104 0.94 -10.28 6.52
C PHE A 104 2.19 -9.41 6.77
N LEU A 105 3.19 -9.96 7.47
CA LEU A 105 4.46 -9.29 7.74
C LEU A 105 5.22 -8.93 6.45
N GLU A 106 5.23 -9.83 5.47
CA GLU A 106 5.86 -9.57 4.17
C GLU A 106 5.15 -8.46 3.39
N PHE A 107 3.82 -8.39 3.47
CA PHE A 107 3.02 -7.32 2.86
C PHE A 107 3.24 -5.96 3.55
N GLU A 108 3.30 -5.93 4.89
CA GLU A 108 3.39 -4.68 5.64
C GLU A 108 4.78 -4.05 5.63
N ALA A 109 5.86 -4.83 5.62
CA ALA A 109 7.21 -4.26 5.59
C ALA A 109 7.43 -3.38 4.35
N TYR A 110 6.81 -3.74 3.22
CA TYR A 110 6.79 -2.91 2.02
C TYR A 110 5.84 -1.70 2.19
N TYR A 111 4.61 -1.95 2.63
CA TYR A 111 3.58 -0.91 2.71
C TYR A 111 4.00 0.21 3.67
N LEU A 112 4.57 -0.14 4.83
CA LEU A 112 5.07 0.78 5.85
C LEU A 112 6.20 1.68 5.33
N LYS A 113 7.10 1.15 4.49
CA LYS A 113 8.16 1.97 3.86
C LYS A 113 7.57 2.94 2.84
N MET A 114 6.59 2.50 2.07
CA MET A 114 5.91 3.36 1.09
C MET A 114 5.08 4.45 1.77
N VAL A 115 4.44 4.15 2.92
CA VAL A 115 3.67 5.12 3.70
C VAL A 115 4.53 5.98 4.62
N ALA A 116 5.81 5.70 4.83
CA ALA A 116 6.68 6.51 5.70
C ALA A 116 6.94 7.94 5.16
N SER A 117 6.69 8.17 3.87
CA SER A 117 6.71 9.50 3.27
C SER A 117 5.59 10.40 3.83
N LYS A 118 5.75 11.73 3.78
CA LYS A 118 4.69 12.66 4.22
C LYS A 118 3.42 12.45 3.40
N TYR A 119 3.55 12.24 2.10
CA TYR A 119 2.46 11.91 1.19
C TYR A 119 1.78 10.59 1.58
N GLY A 120 2.58 9.54 1.81
CA GLY A 120 2.09 8.23 2.20
C GLY A 120 1.38 8.20 3.55
N LEU A 121 1.93 8.86 4.57
CA LEU A 121 1.31 9.00 5.89
C LEU A 121 -0.02 9.75 5.78
N LYS A 122 -0.05 10.86 5.02
CA LYS A 122 -1.29 11.61 4.78
C LYS A 122 -2.35 10.72 4.14
N LYS A 123 -1.97 9.91 3.15
CA LYS A 123 -2.89 8.97 2.50
C LYS A 123 -3.39 7.90 3.46
N LEU A 124 -2.49 7.24 4.20
CA LEU A 124 -2.81 6.24 5.21
C LEU A 124 -3.80 6.77 6.25
N TYR A 125 -3.50 7.91 6.87
CA TYR A 125 -4.35 8.47 7.92
C TYR A 125 -5.69 8.99 7.37
N ASN A 126 -5.75 9.47 6.14
CA ASN A 126 -7.03 9.78 5.49
C ASN A 126 -7.88 8.50 5.30
N THR A 127 -7.27 7.40 4.85
CA THR A 127 -7.95 6.10 4.73
C THR A 127 -8.45 5.61 6.09
N ILE A 128 -7.60 5.66 7.13
CA ILE A 128 -7.97 5.25 8.49
C ILE A 128 -9.10 6.12 9.03
N ASN A 129 -9.05 7.45 8.86
CA ASN A 129 -10.05 8.36 9.40
C ASN A 129 -11.46 8.20 8.80
N ASN A 130 -11.57 7.54 7.64
CA ASN A 130 -12.86 7.22 7.03
C ASN A 130 -13.52 5.95 7.61
N LYS A 131 -12.87 5.27 8.58
CA LYS A 131 -13.37 4.04 9.21
C LYS A 131 -14.03 4.30 10.57
N PRO A 132 -14.87 3.36 11.08
CA PRO A 132 -15.39 3.39 12.45
C PRO A 132 -14.29 3.52 13.51
N ILE A 133 -14.62 4.06 14.69
CA ILE A 133 -13.62 4.35 15.74
C ILE A 133 -12.90 3.08 16.22
N GLU A 134 -13.59 1.95 16.30
CA GLU A 134 -13.04 0.67 16.70
C GLU A 134 -11.97 0.19 15.71
N GLU A 135 -12.27 0.26 14.40
CA GLU A 135 -11.31 -0.06 13.34
C GLU A 135 -10.10 0.88 13.36
N ARG A 136 -10.33 2.18 13.60
CA ARG A 136 -9.25 3.17 13.70
C ARG A 136 -8.28 2.82 14.82
N LEU A 137 -8.79 2.46 15.99
CA LEU A 137 -7.95 2.10 17.14
C LEU A 137 -7.14 0.82 16.87
N ILE A 138 -7.76 -0.19 16.27
CA ILE A 138 -7.08 -1.44 15.87
C ILE A 138 -5.97 -1.15 14.88
N LEU A 139 -6.26 -0.41 13.80
CA LEU A 139 -5.26 -0.09 12.76
C LEU A 139 -4.09 0.70 13.33
N ASN A 140 -4.34 1.68 14.20
CA ASN A 140 -3.26 2.43 14.86
C ASN A 140 -2.40 1.56 15.77
N LEU A 141 -3.03 0.64 16.53
CA LEU A 141 -2.29 -0.33 17.35
C LEU A 141 -1.41 -1.22 16.48
N LEU A 142 -1.95 -1.75 15.38
CA LEU A 142 -1.18 -2.58 14.44
C LEU A 142 0.02 -1.82 13.90
N ILE A 143 -0.19 -0.65 13.31
CA ILE A 143 0.88 0.19 12.77
C ILE A 143 1.96 0.44 13.83
N SER A 144 1.57 0.71 15.10
CA SER A 144 2.51 0.89 16.20
C SER A 144 3.31 -0.37 16.51
N LEU A 145 2.66 -1.55 16.57
CA LEU A 145 3.33 -2.83 16.83
C LEU A 145 4.31 -3.19 15.71
N PHE A 146 3.93 -3.03 14.44
CA PHE A 146 4.83 -3.28 13.32
C PHE A 146 5.99 -2.29 13.25
N THR A 147 5.74 -1.01 13.56
CA THR A 147 6.81 -0.01 13.64
C THR A 147 7.85 -0.40 14.70
N GLN A 148 7.42 -0.90 15.86
CA GLN A 148 8.34 -1.40 16.90
C GLN A 148 9.15 -2.62 16.43
N TYR A 149 8.54 -3.51 15.66
CA TYR A 149 9.25 -4.65 15.06
C TYR A 149 10.30 -4.20 14.03
N GLU A 150 9.94 -3.33 13.09
CA GLU A 150 10.88 -2.81 12.07
C GLU A 150 12.06 -2.03 12.70
N LEU A 151 11.81 -1.34 13.81
CA LEU A 151 12.85 -0.63 14.58
C LEU A 151 13.71 -1.56 15.45
N GLY A 152 13.42 -2.87 15.50
CA GLY A 152 14.12 -3.84 16.34
C GLY A 152 13.84 -3.70 17.84
N ILE A 153 12.82 -2.92 18.22
CA ILE A 153 12.37 -2.73 19.61
C ILE A 153 11.61 -3.97 20.08
N MET A 154 10.82 -4.56 19.19
CA MET A 154 10.01 -5.75 19.45
C MET A 154 10.50 -6.91 18.57
N SER A 155 10.58 -8.13 19.13
CA SER A 155 10.91 -9.31 18.33
C SER A 155 9.70 -9.78 17.51
N ARG A 156 9.94 -10.49 16.40
CA ARG A 156 8.87 -11.09 15.59
C ARG A 156 7.94 -11.98 16.44
N THR A 157 8.51 -12.77 17.34
CA THR A 157 7.75 -13.64 18.25
C THR A 157 6.88 -12.84 19.21
N ALA A 158 7.39 -11.73 19.75
CA ALA A 158 6.63 -10.84 20.64
C ALA A 158 5.47 -10.17 19.90
N LEU A 159 5.70 -9.67 18.68
CA LEU A 159 4.67 -9.10 17.82
C LEU A 159 3.53 -10.09 17.56
N ILE A 160 3.86 -11.31 17.12
CA ILE A 160 2.88 -12.37 16.87
C ILE A 160 2.11 -12.70 18.15
N TYR A 161 2.78 -12.74 19.30
CA TYR A 161 2.13 -13.02 20.58
C TYR A 161 1.17 -11.91 21.01
N GLU A 162 1.60 -10.64 20.97
CA GLU A 162 0.76 -9.50 21.35
C GLU A 162 -0.46 -9.35 20.45
N PHE A 163 -0.27 -9.48 19.13
CA PHE A 163 -1.37 -9.47 18.17
C PHE A 163 -2.37 -10.58 18.47
N ASN A 164 -1.92 -11.84 18.56
CA ASN A 164 -2.81 -12.97 18.85
C ASN A 164 -3.53 -12.85 20.20
N SER A 165 -2.87 -12.28 21.22
CA SER A 165 -3.48 -12.02 22.53
C SER A 165 -4.62 -11.00 22.41
N PHE A 166 -4.40 -9.90 21.68
CA PHE A 166 -5.40 -8.89 21.40
C PHE A 166 -6.61 -9.46 20.64
N ILE A 167 -6.38 -10.30 19.63
CA ILE A 167 -7.45 -10.94 18.86
C ILE A 167 -8.29 -11.89 19.72
N LYS A 168 -7.66 -12.64 20.63
CA LYS A 168 -8.40 -13.46 21.59
C LYS A 168 -9.31 -12.64 22.49
N GLN A 169 -8.87 -11.46 22.93
CA GLN A 169 -9.69 -10.58 23.77
C GLN A 169 -10.91 -10.04 23.01
N LEU A 170 -10.78 -9.73 21.72
CA LEU A 170 -11.90 -9.33 20.86
C LEU A 170 -12.93 -10.44 20.65
N ASN A 171 -12.59 -11.70 20.94
CA ASN A 171 -13.46 -12.88 20.80
C ASN A 171 -14.23 -13.26 22.08
N THR A 172 -14.12 -12.46 23.15
CA THR A 172 -14.76 -12.67 24.47
C THR A 172 -15.80 -11.60 24.74
#